data_AF-A0A1Q7IJY7-F1
#
_entry.id   AF-A0A1Q7IJY7-F1
#
_cell.length_a   1.000
_cell.length_b   1.000
_cell.length_c   1.000
_cell.angle_alpha   90.00
_cell.angle_beta   90.00
_cell.angle_gamma   90.00
#
_symmetry.space_group_name_H-M   'P 1'
#
loop_
_entity.id
_entity.type
_entity.pdbx_description
1 polymer ?
#
loop_
_entity_poly.entity_id
_entity_poly.type
_entity_poly.pdbx_seq_one_letter_code
_entity_poly.pdbx_strand_id
1 'polypeptide(L)'
;MLLFLPGLVIADVTNPLCSGEKVFFDPGNGEDIIVPSGFTVSVFAKGLNAPTAVAFRGNAKKFEVFVLESGHGLPSICNDEEKFQNTHAPGTPNPFTPDILVFNQTGTLIAGPLGKPTDATSVTGGSDVFQPHGPAIDIAFENGFNGGRLFASDSNQSLRTTGNNNSSRIVTVNPDTGSVSPFITGLPTGDHPAEQITFKGDWIYWSQGSTTNSGVVGRDNGGGANQQDIPCQDIKLSDNVFDSGGGVKTSGYSPFGMRRPGATVTAFESATGPGICDGAILRANHHAKNPKDTVEPFSWGYRNPYGIRFAPDDHPLRGGLFVTENGEDERGARPTENAPDRLHLAQQNPDGSPDYHGWPDRFGFLDSTQAMFNPTGGPGDDLCNPPAMPVFNAAACRAAITAADVPVRHVLAFPPQAITAALALEPADVAIVGVDFVPDSFVHGPVRRGAALAGREGDFGFAAANGNPEEGHDIQLINFKDPLQLQLQRFAYNSTFEQAFVGRIHGINRPVDLKFGPDDCAYLVDYGAVRDFGQSDPDSKFQVAGDGPLVQFPGTGVVWKICRTAGH
;
A
#
# COMPACT_ATOMS: atom_id res chain seq x y z
N MET A 1 10.20 4.25 57.00
CA MET A 1 9.18 4.84 56.10
C MET A 1 9.84 4.94 54.73
N LEU A 2 9.82 3.83 53.97
CA LEU A 2 10.31 3.81 52.59
C LEU A 2 9.22 4.39 51.71
N LEU A 3 9.52 5.48 51.01
CA LEU A 3 8.70 5.98 49.92
C LEU A 3 8.81 5.01 48.75
N PHE A 4 7.70 4.35 48.42
CA PHE A 4 7.51 3.76 47.10
C PHE A 4 7.25 4.89 46.11
N LEU A 5 8.19 5.11 45.19
CA LEU A 5 7.90 5.75 43.91
C LEU A 5 7.25 4.65 43.03
N PRO A 6 6.03 4.84 42.51
CA PRO A 6 5.56 3.99 41.43
C PRO A 6 6.35 4.42 40.18
N GLY A 7 7.25 3.56 39.71
CA GLY A 7 7.73 3.67 38.35
C GLY A 7 6.54 3.51 37.41
N LEU A 8 6.18 4.57 36.69
CA LEU A 8 5.32 4.44 35.52
C LEU A 8 6.10 3.63 34.49
N VAL A 9 5.71 2.37 34.31
CA VAL A 9 6.03 1.61 33.09
C VAL A 9 4.73 1.56 32.29
N ILE A 10 4.69 2.21 31.14
CA ILE A 10 3.59 2.24 30.16
C ILE A 10 4.28 2.20 28.77
N ALA A 11 3.76 1.55 27.72
CA ALA A 11 2.50 0.83 27.52
C ALA A 11 2.70 -0.35 26.57
N ASP A 12 2.22 -1.53 26.95
CA ASP A 12 1.80 -2.49 25.94
C ASP A 12 0.40 -2.05 25.44
N VAL A 13 0.25 -1.80 24.14
CA VAL A 13 -1.04 -1.59 23.49
C VAL A 13 -1.64 -2.94 23.18
N THR A 14 -2.91 -3.12 23.53
CA THR A 14 -3.66 -4.37 23.30
C THR A 14 -4.65 -4.14 22.17
N ASN A 15 -4.77 -5.08 21.24
CA ASN A 15 -5.80 -5.00 20.21
C ASN A 15 -7.20 -5.02 20.88
N PRO A 16 -8.14 -4.13 20.50
CA PRO A 16 -9.42 -3.97 21.19
C PRO A 16 -10.38 -5.17 21.02
N LEU A 17 -10.20 -6.02 20.01
CA LEU A 17 -11.04 -7.20 19.76
C LEU A 17 -10.36 -8.52 20.16
N CYS A 18 -9.03 -8.52 20.23
CA CYS A 18 -8.22 -9.70 20.49
C CYS A 18 -7.25 -9.42 21.66
N SER A 19 -7.71 -9.65 22.88
CA SER A 19 -6.95 -9.32 24.10
C SER A 19 -5.68 -10.14 24.33
N GLY A 20 -5.51 -11.23 23.56
CA GLY A 20 -4.28 -12.01 23.49
C GLY A 20 -3.18 -11.35 22.67
N GLU A 21 -3.51 -10.37 21.84
CA GLU A 21 -2.57 -9.68 20.96
C GLU A 21 -2.13 -8.35 21.59
N LYS A 22 -0.81 -8.19 21.77
CA LYS A 22 -0.20 -7.00 22.40
C LYS A 22 1.10 -6.60 21.73
N VAL A 23 1.40 -5.30 21.72
CA VAL A 23 2.64 -4.74 21.19
C VAL A 23 3.17 -3.63 22.09
N PHE A 24 4.48 -3.44 22.10
CA PHE A 24 5.09 -2.26 22.72
C PHE A 24 4.80 -1.03 21.86
N PHE A 25 4.38 0.07 22.48
CA PHE A 25 4.30 1.36 21.78
C PHE A 25 4.74 2.51 22.68
N ASP A 26 5.89 3.07 22.34
CA ASP A 26 6.34 4.37 22.84
C ASP A 26 7.22 5.03 21.76
N PRO A 27 6.70 6.01 21.01
CA PRO A 27 7.49 6.67 19.97
C PRO A 27 8.51 7.68 20.53
N GLY A 28 8.51 7.95 21.86
CA GLY A 28 9.42 8.93 22.46
C GLY A 28 9.40 10.27 21.72
N ASN A 29 10.58 10.73 21.31
CA ASN A 29 10.79 11.82 20.35
C ASN A 29 11.36 11.33 19.00
N GLY A 30 11.46 10.02 18.78
CA GLY A 30 12.13 9.42 17.61
C GLY A 30 13.64 9.29 17.78
N GLU A 31 14.14 9.22 19.01
CA GLU A 31 15.58 9.19 19.32
C GLU A 31 16.33 7.97 18.77
N ASP A 32 15.61 6.89 18.45
CA ASP A 32 16.21 5.69 17.83
C ASP A 32 16.15 5.71 16.29
N ILE A 33 15.58 6.76 15.69
CA ILE A 33 15.56 6.97 14.24
C ILE A 33 16.85 7.68 13.82
N ILE A 34 17.68 6.97 13.06
CA ILE A 34 18.91 7.49 12.47
C ILE A 34 18.55 8.25 11.19
N VAL A 35 19.00 9.51 11.13
CA VAL A 35 18.95 10.36 9.93
C VAL A 35 20.36 10.92 9.62
N PRO A 36 20.67 11.29 8.36
CA PRO A 36 21.96 11.87 8.02
C PRO A 36 22.25 13.14 8.80
N SER A 37 23.54 13.44 8.97
CA SER A 37 23.97 14.71 9.56
C SER A 37 23.34 15.90 8.81
N GLY A 38 22.85 16.88 9.56
CA GLY A 38 22.13 18.04 9.03
C GLY A 38 20.61 17.86 8.95
N PHE A 39 20.07 16.74 9.43
CA PHE A 39 18.63 16.50 9.58
C PHE A 39 18.28 16.16 11.04
N THR A 40 17.04 16.43 11.41
CA THR A 40 16.44 16.06 12.69
C THR A 40 15.07 15.47 12.46
N VAL A 41 14.75 14.42 13.21
CA VAL A 41 13.41 13.82 13.29
C VAL A 41 12.71 14.27 14.58
N SER A 42 11.40 14.35 14.54
CA SER A 42 10.54 14.64 15.69
C SER A 42 9.14 14.04 15.47
N VAL A 43 8.40 13.83 16.56
CA VAL A 43 6.99 13.44 16.46
C VAL A 43 6.14 14.66 16.11
N PHE A 44 5.37 14.59 15.01
CA PHE A 44 4.36 15.59 14.69
C PHE A 44 3.01 15.26 15.31
N ALA A 45 2.55 14.01 15.13
CA ALA A 45 1.34 13.47 15.75
C ALA A 45 1.58 12.00 16.10
N LYS A 46 0.96 11.51 17.18
CA LYS A 46 1.06 10.11 17.63
C LYS A 46 -0.23 9.65 18.26
N GLY A 47 -0.39 8.33 18.38
CA GLY A 47 -1.63 7.76 18.91
C GLY A 47 -2.73 7.69 17.86
N LEU A 48 -2.35 7.65 16.58
CA LEU A 48 -3.24 7.52 15.44
C LEU A 48 -3.62 6.04 15.26
N ASN A 49 -4.78 5.76 14.68
CA ASN A 49 -5.29 4.40 14.50
C ASN A 49 -4.50 3.63 13.43
N ALA A 50 -4.50 4.12 12.20
CA ALA A 50 -3.81 3.49 11.07
C ALA A 50 -3.61 4.53 9.96
N PRO A 51 -2.74 5.54 10.17
CA PRO A 51 -2.61 6.64 9.22
C PRO A 51 -1.95 6.14 7.92
N THR A 52 -2.47 6.56 6.77
CA THR A 52 -1.97 6.13 5.45
C THR A 52 -1.52 7.28 4.56
N ALA A 53 -2.03 8.49 4.77
CA ALA A 53 -1.67 9.63 3.94
C ALA A 53 -1.75 10.97 4.66
N VAL A 54 -1.02 11.96 4.13
CA VAL A 54 -1.08 13.36 4.55
C VAL A 54 -1.25 14.32 3.38
N ALA A 55 -2.07 15.35 3.59
CA ALA A 55 -2.23 16.47 2.66
C ALA A 55 -2.15 17.81 3.39
N PHE A 56 -1.72 18.86 2.68
CA PHE A 56 -1.49 20.17 3.27
C PHE A 56 -2.30 21.26 2.58
N ARG A 57 -2.78 22.22 3.38
CA ARG A 57 -3.43 23.45 2.89
C ARG A 57 -2.88 24.66 3.63
N GLY A 58 -2.34 25.63 2.90
CA GLY A 58 -1.79 26.87 3.47
C GLY A 58 -0.41 27.22 2.93
N ASN A 59 0.44 27.83 3.77
CA ASN A 59 1.79 28.25 3.42
C ASN A 59 2.78 27.97 4.56
N ALA A 60 4.08 28.15 4.30
CA ALA A 60 5.18 27.88 5.24
C ALA A 60 5.02 28.40 6.68
N LYS A 61 4.20 29.43 6.91
CA LYS A 61 4.00 30.02 8.25
C LYS A 61 2.76 29.50 8.96
N LYS A 62 1.71 29.18 8.21
CA LYS A 62 0.41 28.73 8.71
C LYS A 62 -0.22 27.81 7.70
N PHE A 63 -0.36 26.55 8.08
CA PHE A 63 -0.98 25.53 7.27
C PHE A 63 -1.68 24.50 8.15
N GLU A 64 -2.60 23.79 7.54
CA GLU A 64 -3.30 22.63 8.09
C GLU A 64 -2.68 21.36 7.51
N VAL A 65 -2.64 20.32 8.33
CA VAL A 65 -2.20 18.97 7.97
C VAL A 65 -3.38 18.04 8.14
N PHE A 66 -3.89 17.53 7.02
CA PHE A 66 -4.92 16.51 6.98
C PHE A 66 -4.22 15.17 7.05
N VAL A 67 -4.62 14.31 7.98
CA VAL A 67 -4.09 12.95 8.18
C VAL A 67 -5.24 11.98 7.97
N LEU A 68 -5.14 11.11 6.98
CA LEU A 68 -6.13 10.06 6.71
C LEU A 68 -5.81 8.84 7.57
N GLU A 69 -6.77 8.36 8.36
CA GLU A 69 -6.74 7.05 9.00
C GLU A 69 -7.51 6.04 8.15
N SER A 70 -6.91 4.89 7.89
CA SER A 70 -7.35 3.94 6.87
C SER A 70 -8.56 3.09 7.27
N GLY A 71 -8.74 2.85 8.57
CA GLY A 71 -9.68 1.86 9.08
C GLY A 71 -9.19 0.42 8.86
N HIS A 72 -10.10 -0.51 8.58
CA HIS A 72 -9.80 -1.94 8.36
C HIS A 72 -9.06 -2.18 7.04
N GLY A 73 -7.73 -2.01 7.03
CA GLY A 73 -6.90 -2.27 5.85
C GLY A 73 -6.41 -3.72 5.70
N LEU A 74 -6.22 -4.45 6.81
CA LEU A 74 -5.55 -5.76 6.85
C LEU A 74 -6.48 -6.91 7.30
N PRO A 75 -6.29 -8.15 6.82
CA PRO A 75 -7.26 -9.29 6.88
C PRO A 75 -7.63 -9.86 8.27
N SER A 76 -6.99 -9.44 9.36
CA SER A 76 -7.21 -10.09 10.65
C SER A 76 -8.64 -9.88 11.17
N ILE A 77 -9.22 -10.94 11.75
CA ILE A 77 -10.50 -10.89 12.47
C ILE A 77 -10.49 -9.95 13.69
N CYS A 78 -9.31 -9.50 14.10
CA CYS A 78 -9.08 -8.54 15.18
C CYS A 78 -9.22 -7.09 14.71
N ASN A 79 -9.38 -6.88 13.41
CA ASN A 79 -9.53 -5.57 12.78
C ASN A 79 -10.98 -5.31 12.35
N ASP A 80 -11.91 -6.18 12.72
CA ASP A 80 -13.29 -6.19 12.24
C ASP A 80 -14.12 -5.04 12.84
N GLU A 81 -14.40 -4.03 12.03
CA GLU A 81 -15.18 -2.85 12.37
C GLU A 81 -16.63 -3.17 12.77
N GLU A 82 -17.27 -4.17 12.17
CA GLU A 82 -18.64 -4.56 12.51
C GLU A 82 -18.68 -5.16 13.90
N LYS A 83 -17.77 -6.10 14.16
CA LYS A 83 -17.59 -6.76 15.46
C LYS A 83 -17.23 -5.72 16.52
N PHE A 84 -16.39 -4.75 16.22
CA PHE A 84 -16.12 -3.64 17.14
C PHE A 84 -17.39 -2.88 17.51
N GLN A 85 -18.15 -2.42 16.51
CA GLN A 85 -19.40 -1.67 16.73
C GLN A 85 -20.41 -2.48 17.55
N ASN A 86 -20.52 -3.79 17.30
CA ASN A 86 -21.49 -4.66 17.96
C ASN A 86 -21.10 -5.06 19.40
N THR A 87 -19.81 -4.98 19.75
CA THR A 87 -19.30 -5.41 21.07
C THR A 87 -19.05 -4.27 22.03
N HIS A 88 -18.98 -3.03 21.54
CA HIS A 88 -18.72 -1.83 22.34
C HIS A 88 -19.99 -0.99 22.55
N ALA A 89 -19.94 -0.08 23.53
CA ALA A 89 -21.08 0.78 23.83
C ALA A 89 -21.40 1.69 22.61
N PRO A 90 -22.68 1.94 22.29
CA PRO A 90 -23.05 2.84 21.20
C PRO A 90 -22.37 4.21 21.32
N GLY A 91 -21.84 4.71 20.21
CA GLY A 91 -21.09 5.98 20.17
C GLY A 91 -19.62 5.87 20.56
N THR A 92 -19.11 4.68 20.89
CA THR A 92 -17.65 4.44 20.99
C THR A 92 -17.04 4.63 19.60
N PRO A 93 -16.06 5.54 19.42
CA PRO A 93 -15.39 5.73 18.14
C PRO A 93 -14.76 4.42 17.67
N ASN A 94 -15.10 3.99 16.47
CA ASN A 94 -14.59 2.76 15.88
C ASN A 94 -13.19 3.03 15.30
N PRO A 95 -12.11 2.43 15.83
CA PRO A 95 -10.77 2.66 15.31
C PRO A 95 -10.51 1.95 13.98
N PHE A 96 -11.39 1.02 13.58
CA PHE A 96 -11.29 0.26 12.35
C PHE A 96 -12.16 0.82 11.21
N THR A 97 -12.70 2.03 11.37
CA THR A 97 -13.34 2.74 10.26
C THR A 97 -12.53 3.98 9.86
N PRO A 98 -12.46 4.31 8.56
CA PRO A 98 -11.65 5.43 8.09
C PRO A 98 -12.16 6.79 8.56
N ASP A 99 -11.25 7.76 8.68
CA ASP A 99 -11.55 9.18 8.87
C ASP A 99 -10.37 10.08 8.50
N ILE A 100 -10.59 11.40 8.55
CA ILE A 100 -9.51 12.38 8.45
C ILE A 100 -9.47 13.23 9.71
N LEU A 101 -8.28 13.35 10.30
CA LEU A 101 -7.95 14.25 11.38
C LEU A 101 -7.21 15.47 10.84
N VAL A 102 -7.51 16.67 11.35
CA VAL A 102 -6.88 17.91 10.87
C VAL A 102 -6.08 18.55 11.99
N PHE A 103 -4.80 18.74 11.76
CA PHE A 103 -3.85 19.36 12.67
C PHE A 103 -3.42 20.73 12.14
N ASN A 104 -3.00 21.62 13.02
CA ASN A 104 -2.23 22.80 12.62
C ASN A 104 -0.75 22.44 12.39
N GLN A 105 0.04 23.42 11.93
CA GLN A 105 1.46 23.24 11.64
C GLN A 105 2.32 22.83 12.85
N THR A 106 1.81 22.94 14.08
CA THR A 106 2.49 22.56 15.32
C THR A 106 2.07 21.19 15.85
N GLY A 107 1.25 20.43 15.10
CA GLY A 107 0.78 19.10 15.51
C GLY A 107 -0.39 19.13 16.51
N THR A 108 -1.06 20.28 16.67
CA THR A 108 -2.27 20.37 17.49
C THR A 108 -3.49 20.01 16.66
N LEU A 109 -4.29 19.05 17.12
CA LEU A 109 -5.57 18.70 16.51
C LEU A 109 -6.53 19.89 16.58
N ILE A 110 -7.09 20.30 15.44
CA ILE A 110 -7.98 21.46 15.31
C ILE A 110 -9.34 21.13 14.70
N ALA A 111 -9.47 20.01 13.98
CA ALA A 111 -10.75 19.51 13.48
C ALA A 111 -10.69 17.99 13.21
N GLY A 112 -11.85 17.40 12.94
CA GLY A 112 -12.04 15.96 12.73
C GLY A 112 -12.75 15.27 13.90
N PRO A 113 -13.11 13.98 13.73
CA PRO A 113 -12.92 13.17 12.52
C PRO A 113 -13.86 13.62 11.39
N LEU A 114 -13.32 13.76 10.18
CA LEU A 114 -14.08 14.05 8.96
C LEU A 114 -14.39 12.74 8.23
N GLY A 115 -15.59 12.63 7.65
CA GLY A 115 -15.98 11.46 6.85
C GLY A 115 -16.18 10.15 7.61
N LYS A 116 -16.15 10.18 8.96
CA LYS A 116 -16.26 8.98 9.81
C LYS A 116 -17.56 8.22 9.52
N PRO A 117 -17.50 6.91 9.21
CA PRO A 117 -18.68 6.08 9.09
C PRO A 117 -19.53 6.07 10.37
N THR A 118 -20.84 6.15 10.19
CA THR A 118 -21.84 6.15 11.27
C THR A 118 -22.39 4.76 11.59
N ASP A 119 -22.30 3.83 10.65
CA ASP A 119 -22.74 2.44 10.79
C ASP A 119 -21.85 1.50 9.99
N ALA A 120 -20.94 0.85 10.70
CA ALA A 120 -20.02 -0.13 10.15
C ALA A 120 -20.71 -1.42 9.65
N THR A 121 -21.94 -1.70 10.07
CA THR A 121 -22.70 -2.90 9.65
C THR A 121 -23.38 -2.75 8.29
N SER A 122 -23.23 -1.59 7.66
CA SER A 122 -23.76 -1.31 6.33
C SER A 122 -22.62 -1.09 5.34
N VAL A 123 -22.73 -1.64 4.13
CA VAL A 123 -21.73 -1.43 3.07
C VAL A 123 -21.54 0.04 2.67
N THR A 124 -22.44 0.93 3.07
CA THR A 124 -22.33 2.37 2.78
C THR A 124 -21.69 3.16 3.92
N GLY A 125 -21.62 2.63 5.15
CA GLY A 125 -21.15 3.36 6.33
C GLY A 125 -22.11 4.41 6.87
N GLY A 126 -23.09 4.83 6.06
CA GLY A 126 -24.00 5.93 6.34
C GLY A 126 -24.21 6.80 5.11
N SER A 127 -24.71 8.02 5.33
CA SER A 127 -24.80 9.04 4.28
C SER A 127 -23.61 9.97 4.36
N ASP A 128 -23.04 10.31 3.19
CA ASP A 128 -21.96 11.29 3.06
C ASP A 128 -20.69 10.98 3.88
N VAL A 129 -20.31 9.71 3.97
CA VAL A 129 -19.16 9.20 4.72
C VAL A 129 -18.28 8.30 3.86
N PHE A 130 -17.08 7.99 4.36
CA PHE A 130 -16.26 6.93 3.80
C PHE A 130 -16.97 5.58 3.91
N GLN A 131 -16.51 4.63 3.09
CA GLN A 131 -16.87 3.24 3.21
C GLN A 131 -16.30 2.65 4.51
N PRO A 132 -17.09 1.87 5.30
CA PRO A 132 -16.67 1.47 6.63
C PRO A 132 -15.67 0.32 6.64
N HIS A 133 -15.71 -0.55 5.64
CA HIS A 133 -14.92 -1.76 5.61
C HIS A 133 -13.46 -1.54 5.16
N GLY A 134 -13.08 -0.26 4.93
CA GLY A 134 -11.72 0.16 4.59
C GLY A 134 -11.12 -0.53 3.37
N PRO A 135 -9.86 -0.23 3.03
CA PRO A 135 -9.12 0.93 3.47
C PRO A 135 -9.60 2.19 2.73
N ALA A 136 -9.42 3.33 3.40
CA ALA A 136 -9.09 4.58 2.72
C ALA A 136 -7.55 4.72 2.65
N ILE A 137 -7.00 5.16 1.52
CA ILE A 137 -5.55 5.08 1.29
C ILE A 137 -4.89 6.44 1.12
N ASP A 138 -5.38 7.29 0.22
CA ASP A 138 -4.73 8.58 -0.04
C ASP A 138 -5.70 9.77 0.03
N ILE A 139 -5.12 10.96 0.25
CA ILE A 139 -5.78 12.26 0.23
C ILE A 139 -4.93 13.29 -0.51
N ALA A 140 -5.55 14.08 -1.39
CA ALA A 140 -4.86 15.13 -2.13
C ALA A 140 -5.77 16.32 -2.45
N PHE A 141 -5.22 17.54 -2.32
CA PHE A 141 -5.87 18.76 -2.83
C PHE A 141 -5.53 18.97 -4.31
N GLU A 142 -6.54 19.31 -5.11
CA GLU A 142 -6.36 19.49 -6.56
C GLU A 142 -5.39 20.63 -6.93
N ASN A 143 -5.22 21.64 -6.06
CA ASN A 143 -4.25 22.73 -6.26
C ASN A 143 -3.09 22.68 -5.26
N GLY A 144 -2.75 21.50 -4.74
CA GLY A 144 -1.71 21.32 -3.73
C GLY A 144 -1.94 22.21 -2.50
N PHE A 145 -0.91 22.94 -2.08
CA PHE A 145 -0.99 23.80 -0.88
C PHE A 145 -2.01 24.94 -0.98
N ASN A 146 -2.43 25.33 -2.19
CA ASN A 146 -3.47 26.33 -2.38
C ASN A 146 -4.88 25.78 -2.04
N GLY A 147 -5.02 24.48 -1.82
CA GLY A 147 -6.29 23.83 -1.51
C GLY A 147 -7.16 23.60 -2.74
N GLY A 148 -8.45 23.97 -2.66
CA GLY A 148 -9.48 23.57 -3.61
C GLY A 148 -10.30 22.39 -3.09
N ARG A 149 -10.79 21.54 -3.99
CA ARG A 149 -11.41 20.26 -3.60
C ARG A 149 -10.35 19.33 -3.00
N LEU A 150 -10.70 18.70 -1.88
CA LEU A 150 -9.97 17.59 -1.29
C LEU A 150 -10.52 16.29 -1.87
N PHE A 151 -9.64 15.47 -2.45
CA PHE A 151 -9.97 14.15 -2.97
C PHE A 151 -9.40 13.08 -2.04
N ALA A 152 -10.04 11.92 -2.03
CA ALA A 152 -9.56 10.73 -1.34
C ALA A 152 -9.84 9.46 -2.15
N SER A 153 -9.09 8.40 -1.89
CA SER A 153 -9.37 7.04 -2.34
C SER A 153 -9.91 6.20 -1.18
N ASP A 154 -11.00 5.47 -1.43
CA ASP A 154 -11.55 4.51 -0.46
C ASP A 154 -12.17 3.28 -1.12
N SER A 155 -12.39 2.24 -0.32
CA SER A 155 -13.01 0.98 -0.75
C SER A 155 -13.71 0.28 0.42
N ASN A 156 -14.45 -0.79 0.15
CA ASN A 156 -15.01 -1.71 1.16
C ASN A 156 -14.20 -3.01 1.27
N GLN A 157 -12.94 -2.99 0.91
CA GLN A 157 -12.11 -4.18 0.84
C GLN A 157 -10.94 -4.08 1.81
N SER A 158 -11.00 -4.74 2.96
CA SER A 158 -9.73 -5.13 3.59
C SER A 158 -9.06 -6.21 2.73
N LEU A 159 -7.73 -6.24 2.67
CA LEU A 159 -6.96 -7.30 1.99
C LEU A 159 -7.61 -8.67 2.26
N ARG A 160 -8.05 -9.38 1.22
CA ARG A 160 -8.69 -10.73 1.31
C ARG A 160 -10.10 -10.83 1.91
N THR A 161 -10.82 -9.73 2.14
CA THR A 161 -12.29 -9.81 2.35
C THR A 161 -13.02 -10.31 1.11
N THR A 162 -14.14 -11.00 1.31
CA THR A 162 -14.86 -11.68 0.23
C THR A 162 -16.01 -10.84 -0.30
N GLY A 163 -16.09 -10.69 -1.62
CA GLY A 163 -17.30 -10.22 -2.31
C GLY A 163 -17.45 -8.70 -2.46
N ASN A 164 -16.44 -7.90 -2.07
CA ASN A 164 -16.45 -6.43 -2.20
C ASN A 164 -15.86 -5.94 -3.53
N ASN A 165 -16.17 -6.68 -4.60
CA ASN A 165 -15.74 -6.40 -5.97
C ASN A 165 -16.21 -5.02 -6.44
N ASN A 166 -15.34 -4.33 -7.16
CA ASN A 166 -15.59 -3.00 -7.72
C ASN A 166 -16.02 -1.95 -6.68
N SER A 167 -15.59 -2.10 -5.42
CA SER A 167 -15.99 -1.21 -4.33
C SER A 167 -15.15 0.05 -4.24
N SER A 168 -13.96 0.07 -4.85
CA SER A 168 -13.04 1.20 -4.85
C SER A 168 -13.65 2.42 -5.52
N ARG A 169 -13.34 3.58 -4.93
CA ARG A 169 -13.86 4.89 -5.34
C ARG A 169 -12.76 5.92 -5.25
N ILE A 170 -12.89 6.92 -6.11
CA ILE A 170 -12.35 8.24 -5.84
C ILE A 170 -13.52 9.08 -5.32
N VAL A 171 -13.32 9.79 -4.22
CA VAL A 171 -14.33 10.62 -3.56
C VAL A 171 -13.81 12.04 -3.36
N THR A 172 -14.72 13.00 -3.21
CA THR A 172 -14.37 14.33 -2.69
C THR A 172 -14.80 14.46 -1.24
N VAL A 173 -13.99 15.10 -0.42
CA VAL A 173 -14.28 15.39 0.99
C VAL A 173 -14.42 16.88 1.19
N ASN A 174 -15.50 17.33 1.83
CA ASN A 174 -15.64 18.71 2.26
C ASN A 174 -14.81 18.92 3.54
N PRO A 175 -13.75 19.75 3.53
CA PRO A 175 -12.86 19.91 4.68
C PRO A 175 -13.50 20.66 5.86
N ASP A 176 -14.62 21.36 5.65
CA ASP A 176 -15.31 22.13 6.69
C ASP A 176 -16.44 21.33 7.35
N THR A 177 -17.14 20.49 6.58
CA THR A 177 -18.28 19.70 7.08
C THR A 177 -17.97 18.22 7.30
N GLY A 178 -16.90 17.71 6.69
CA GLY A 178 -16.55 16.29 6.66
C GLY A 178 -17.42 15.43 5.75
N SER A 179 -18.31 16.03 4.94
CA SER A 179 -19.15 15.31 3.98
C SER A 179 -18.31 14.69 2.86
N VAL A 180 -18.46 13.39 2.65
CA VAL A 180 -17.81 12.60 1.59
C VAL A 180 -18.79 12.36 0.45
N SER A 181 -18.42 12.72 -0.77
CA SER A 181 -19.25 12.54 -1.96
C SER A 181 -18.52 11.70 -3.00
N PRO A 182 -19.14 10.62 -3.53
CA PRO A 182 -18.53 9.84 -4.60
C PRO A 182 -18.23 10.68 -5.84
N PHE A 183 -17.02 10.52 -6.40
CA PHE A 183 -16.58 11.20 -7.62
C PHE A 183 -16.45 10.24 -8.79
N ILE A 184 -15.72 9.13 -8.61
CA ILE A 184 -15.64 8.00 -9.54
C ILE A 184 -15.91 6.72 -8.73
N THR A 185 -16.81 5.86 -9.21
CA THR A 185 -17.23 4.64 -8.50
C THR A 185 -17.20 3.42 -9.41
N GLY A 186 -17.21 2.23 -8.79
CA GLY A 186 -17.16 0.96 -9.53
C GLY A 186 -15.75 0.66 -10.05
N LEU A 187 -14.71 1.17 -9.39
CA LEU A 187 -13.33 0.86 -9.74
C LEU A 187 -12.97 -0.51 -9.19
N PRO A 188 -12.16 -1.32 -9.90
CA PRO A 188 -11.79 -2.67 -9.50
C PRO A 188 -11.24 -2.71 -8.08
N THR A 189 -11.49 -3.83 -7.43
CA THR A 189 -11.06 -4.06 -6.05
C THR A 189 -10.76 -5.53 -5.87
N GLY A 190 -9.59 -5.83 -5.30
CA GLY A 190 -9.20 -7.17 -4.90
C GLY A 190 -8.11 -7.07 -3.84
N ASP A 191 -7.01 -7.81 -4.00
CA ASP A 191 -5.87 -7.71 -3.08
C ASP A 191 -5.39 -6.26 -2.92
N HIS A 192 -5.31 -5.50 -4.01
CA HIS A 192 -4.85 -4.10 -3.99
C HIS A 192 -5.93 -3.16 -4.53
N PRO A 193 -6.48 -2.23 -3.73
CA PRO A 193 -7.55 -1.32 -4.15
C PRO A 193 -7.01 -0.09 -4.91
N ALA A 194 -7.83 0.95 -5.06
CA ALA A 194 -7.37 2.26 -5.53
C ALA A 194 -6.55 2.98 -4.43
N GLU A 195 -5.37 3.49 -4.77
CA GLU A 195 -4.38 3.97 -3.82
C GLU A 195 -4.05 5.46 -4.06
N GLN A 196 -2.76 5.82 -4.27
CA GLN A 196 -2.33 7.22 -4.32
C GLN A 196 -2.92 8.00 -5.50
N ILE A 197 -3.18 9.28 -5.26
CA ILE A 197 -3.81 10.25 -6.17
C ILE A 197 -2.83 11.39 -6.44
N THR A 198 -2.74 11.82 -7.70
CA THR A 198 -2.03 13.05 -8.06
C THR A 198 -2.70 13.79 -9.21
N PHE A 199 -2.29 15.04 -9.45
CA PHE A 199 -2.91 15.93 -10.44
C PHE A 199 -1.86 16.50 -11.40
N LYS A 200 -2.23 16.62 -12.67
CA LYS A 200 -1.46 17.38 -13.67
C LYS A 200 -2.36 17.93 -14.77
N GLY A 201 -2.40 19.26 -14.87
CA GLY A 201 -3.33 19.93 -15.78
C GLY A 201 -4.78 19.60 -15.42
N ASP A 202 -5.58 19.27 -16.43
CA ASP A 202 -7.00 18.94 -16.25
C ASP A 202 -7.26 17.50 -15.76
N TRP A 203 -6.22 16.76 -15.41
CA TRP A 203 -6.30 15.33 -15.09
C TRP A 203 -6.02 15.03 -13.62
N ILE A 204 -6.87 14.17 -13.05
CA ILE A 204 -6.56 13.39 -11.85
C ILE A 204 -6.00 12.03 -12.29
N TYR A 205 -4.97 11.57 -11.62
CA TYR A 205 -4.32 10.27 -11.81
C TYR A 205 -4.42 9.49 -10.51
N TRP A 206 -4.61 8.18 -10.58
CA TRP A 206 -4.54 7.31 -9.40
C TRP A 206 -3.87 5.97 -9.71
N SER A 207 -3.22 5.41 -8.70
CA SER A 207 -2.82 4.00 -8.70
C SER A 207 -4.06 3.12 -8.55
N GLN A 208 -4.21 2.17 -9.45
CA GLN A 208 -5.18 1.09 -9.36
C GLN A 208 -4.43 -0.23 -9.27
N GLY A 209 -4.34 -0.78 -8.05
CA GLY A 209 -3.70 -2.07 -7.81
C GLY A 209 -4.43 -3.24 -8.47
N SER A 210 -3.72 -4.36 -8.62
CA SER A 210 -4.23 -5.62 -9.18
C SER A 210 -5.23 -6.28 -8.23
N THR A 211 -6.17 -7.05 -8.78
CA THR A 211 -7.15 -7.77 -7.94
C THR A 211 -6.55 -9.03 -7.33
N THR A 212 -5.44 -9.53 -7.87
CA THR A 212 -4.73 -10.72 -7.38
C THR A 212 -3.25 -10.46 -7.10
N ASN A 213 -2.62 -11.34 -6.33
CA ASN A 213 -1.18 -11.33 -6.08
C ASN A 213 -0.33 -11.42 -7.37
N SER A 214 -0.74 -12.25 -8.34
CA SER A 214 0.13 -12.68 -9.45
C SER A 214 -0.62 -13.12 -10.72
N GLY A 215 -1.75 -12.49 -11.00
CA GLY A 215 -2.54 -12.67 -12.23
C GLY A 215 -3.52 -13.85 -12.20
N VAL A 216 -3.74 -14.47 -11.04
CA VAL A 216 -4.52 -15.70 -10.87
C VAL A 216 -5.38 -15.60 -9.61
N VAL A 217 -6.68 -15.80 -9.75
CA VAL A 217 -7.59 -15.90 -8.60
C VAL A 217 -7.35 -17.23 -7.88
N GLY A 218 -6.97 -17.14 -6.60
CA GLY A 218 -6.76 -18.25 -5.69
C GLY A 218 -7.80 -18.33 -4.56
N ARG A 219 -7.55 -19.22 -3.59
CA ARG A 219 -8.30 -19.28 -2.33
C ARG A 219 -7.89 -18.15 -1.38
N ASP A 220 -6.65 -17.72 -1.44
CA ASP A 220 -6.14 -16.53 -0.76
C ASP A 220 -6.92 -15.27 -1.15
N ASN A 221 -7.34 -15.17 -2.41
CA ASN A 221 -8.21 -14.10 -2.92
C ASN A 221 -9.70 -14.49 -2.85
N GLY A 222 -10.18 -14.86 -1.66
CA GLY A 222 -11.61 -15.05 -1.39
C GLY A 222 -12.27 -16.27 -2.06
N GLY A 223 -11.50 -17.21 -2.63
CA GLY A 223 -12.01 -18.50 -3.11
C GLY A 223 -13.10 -18.41 -4.19
N GLY A 224 -13.05 -17.36 -5.02
CA GLY A 224 -14.01 -17.11 -6.09
C GLY A 224 -15.15 -16.15 -5.76
N ALA A 225 -15.19 -15.61 -4.54
CA ALA A 225 -16.03 -14.45 -4.23
C ALA A 225 -15.47 -13.16 -4.85
N ASN A 226 -14.14 -13.08 -4.98
CA ASN A 226 -13.45 -11.92 -5.55
C ASN A 226 -13.25 -12.08 -7.06
N GLN A 227 -13.23 -10.94 -7.76
CA GLN A 227 -13.10 -10.87 -9.20
C GLN A 227 -11.66 -11.13 -9.65
N GLN A 228 -11.52 -11.63 -10.88
CA GLN A 228 -10.25 -11.74 -11.58
C GLN A 228 -9.71 -10.39 -12.04
N ASP A 229 -8.42 -10.34 -12.38
CA ASP A 229 -7.78 -9.16 -12.93
C ASP A 229 -8.42 -8.74 -14.27
N ILE A 230 -8.33 -7.46 -14.60
CA ILE A 230 -8.97 -6.83 -15.76
C ILE A 230 -7.89 -6.17 -16.62
N PRO A 231 -7.60 -6.67 -17.83
CA PRO A 231 -6.49 -6.15 -18.63
C PRO A 231 -6.86 -4.82 -19.30
N CYS A 232 -5.88 -3.91 -19.44
CA CYS A 232 -6.07 -2.63 -20.14
C CYS A 232 -6.03 -2.75 -21.67
N GLN A 233 -5.60 -3.90 -22.20
CA GLN A 233 -5.52 -4.22 -23.62
C GLN A 233 -5.94 -5.67 -23.86
N ASP A 234 -6.19 -6.04 -25.12
CA ASP A 234 -6.42 -7.45 -25.47
C ASP A 234 -5.17 -8.28 -25.15
N ILE A 235 -5.35 -9.38 -24.41
CA ILE A 235 -4.28 -10.30 -24.04
C ILE A 235 -4.57 -11.71 -24.53
N LYS A 236 -3.49 -12.47 -24.74
CA LYS A 236 -3.54 -13.91 -25.02
C LYS A 236 -3.03 -14.67 -23.81
N LEU A 237 -3.88 -15.51 -23.22
CA LEU A 237 -3.48 -16.39 -22.12
C LEU A 237 -2.59 -17.52 -22.64
N SER A 238 -1.68 -17.99 -21.79
CA SER A 238 -0.92 -19.22 -22.02
C SER A 238 -1.82 -20.45 -21.92
N ASP A 239 -1.28 -21.63 -22.19
CA ASP A 239 -1.98 -22.90 -21.95
C ASP A 239 -1.91 -23.34 -20.47
N ASN A 240 -1.29 -22.56 -19.59
CA ASN A 240 -1.13 -22.90 -18.19
C ASN A 240 -2.44 -22.77 -17.39
N VAL A 241 -2.55 -23.63 -16.39
CA VAL A 241 -3.53 -23.55 -15.31
C VAL A 241 -2.79 -23.74 -13.98
N PHE A 242 -3.27 -23.04 -12.97
CA PHE A 242 -2.65 -22.91 -11.64
C PHE A 242 -3.54 -23.60 -10.61
N ASP A 243 -2.95 -24.34 -9.69
CA ASP A 243 -3.66 -25.22 -8.76
C ASP A 243 -3.82 -24.54 -7.41
N SER A 244 -5.06 -24.30 -7.00
CA SER A 244 -5.33 -23.77 -5.66
C SER A 244 -5.52 -24.88 -4.62
N GLY A 245 -5.40 -26.14 -5.00
CA GLY A 245 -5.70 -27.31 -4.17
C GLY A 245 -7.12 -27.83 -4.34
N GLY A 246 -7.38 -29.04 -3.81
CA GLY A 246 -8.70 -29.68 -3.90
C GLY A 246 -9.17 -29.96 -5.33
N GLY A 247 -8.26 -30.01 -6.31
CA GLY A 247 -8.56 -30.23 -7.73
C GLY A 247 -9.06 -28.99 -8.49
N VAL A 248 -9.13 -27.84 -7.84
CA VAL A 248 -9.55 -26.58 -8.45
C VAL A 248 -8.37 -25.95 -9.16
N LYS A 249 -8.53 -25.65 -10.45
CA LYS A 249 -7.50 -24.97 -11.23
C LYS A 249 -8.06 -23.82 -12.02
N THR A 250 -7.31 -22.73 -12.08
CA THR A 250 -7.71 -21.45 -12.66
C THR A 250 -6.69 -21.04 -13.74
N SER A 251 -7.15 -20.52 -14.88
CA SER A 251 -6.29 -19.78 -15.81
C SER A 251 -6.15 -18.32 -15.34
N GLY A 252 -5.07 -17.63 -15.67
CA GLY A 252 -4.98 -16.21 -15.28
C GLY A 252 -6.04 -15.33 -15.96
N TYR A 253 -6.29 -14.15 -15.39
CA TYR A 253 -7.38 -13.23 -15.81
C TYR A 253 -8.75 -13.94 -15.99
N SER A 254 -8.99 -15.02 -15.23
CA SER A 254 -10.21 -15.82 -15.31
C SER A 254 -10.82 -15.98 -13.92
N PRO A 255 -12.17 -16.05 -13.82
CA PRO A 255 -12.83 -16.36 -12.55
C PRO A 255 -12.29 -17.65 -11.91
N PHE A 256 -12.33 -17.73 -10.59
CA PHE A 256 -11.84 -18.89 -9.83
C PHE A 256 -12.42 -20.23 -10.35
N GLY A 257 -11.54 -21.20 -10.56
CA GLY A 257 -11.89 -22.53 -11.08
C GLY A 257 -12.20 -22.58 -12.58
N MET A 258 -12.15 -21.45 -13.29
CA MET A 258 -12.34 -21.40 -14.73
C MET A 258 -11.02 -21.65 -15.47
N ARG A 259 -11.05 -22.57 -16.43
CA ARG A 259 -9.89 -22.93 -17.27
C ARG A 259 -10.12 -22.43 -18.69
N ARG A 260 -9.25 -21.54 -19.15
CA ARG A 260 -9.30 -20.87 -20.46
C ARG A 260 -7.94 -20.94 -21.17
N PRO A 261 -7.31 -22.13 -21.30
CA PRO A 261 -5.98 -22.24 -21.93
C PRO A 261 -6.01 -21.67 -23.35
N GLY A 262 -5.05 -20.80 -23.65
CA GLY A 262 -4.94 -20.17 -24.96
C GLY A 262 -6.09 -19.22 -25.30
N ALA A 263 -6.93 -18.79 -24.34
CA ALA A 263 -8.02 -17.86 -24.64
C ALA A 263 -7.50 -16.45 -24.88
N THR A 264 -8.25 -15.69 -25.68
CA THR A 264 -8.12 -14.23 -25.72
C THR A 264 -9.04 -13.65 -24.66
N VAL A 265 -8.53 -12.71 -23.86
CA VAL A 265 -9.30 -11.88 -22.92
C VAL A 265 -9.29 -10.48 -23.49
N THR A 266 -10.46 -9.89 -23.69
CA THR A 266 -10.55 -8.56 -24.30
C THR A 266 -10.24 -7.47 -23.28
N ALA A 267 -9.71 -6.34 -23.72
CA ALA A 267 -9.52 -5.16 -22.88
C ALA A 267 -10.80 -4.82 -22.10
N PHE A 268 -10.66 -4.55 -20.81
CA PHE A 268 -11.76 -4.17 -19.90
C PHE A 268 -12.84 -5.26 -19.72
N GLU A 269 -12.54 -6.53 -20.04
CA GLU A 269 -13.44 -7.65 -19.76
C GLU A 269 -13.77 -7.70 -18.25
N SER A 270 -15.06 -7.67 -17.90
CA SER A 270 -15.57 -7.61 -16.51
C SER A 270 -15.44 -6.26 -15.78
N ALA A 271 -15.00 -5.20 -16.46
CA ALA A 271 -15.01 -3.85 -15.92
C ALA A 271 -16.42 -3.24 -15.81
N THR A 272 -16.59 -2.26 -14.93
CA THR A 272 -17.86 -1.51 -14.78
C THR A 272 -18.01 -0.35 -15.76
N GLY A 273 -17.05 -0.15 -16.66
CA GLY A 273 -17.03 0.93 -17.64
C GLY A 273 -15.82 0.84 -18.57
N PRO A 274 -15.85 1.57 -19.70
CA PRO A 274 -14.71 1.63 -20.62
C PRO A 274 -13.49 2.27 -19.94
N GLY A 275 -12.28 1.86 -20.34
CA GLY A 275 -11.03 2.43 -19.81
C GLY A 275 -10.66 1.96 -18.40
N ILE A 276 -11.55 1.23 -17.72
CA ILE A 276 -11.34 0.73 -16.36
C ILE A 276 -10.66 -0.65 -16.43
N CYS A 277 -9.45 -0.73 -15.90
CA CYS A 277 -8.64 -1.94 -15.73
C CYS A 277 -7.90 -1.88 -14.38
N ASP A 278 -7.15 -2.92 -14.04
CA ASP A 278 -6.32 -2.97 -12.83
C ASP A 278 -4.84 -3.20 -13.16
N GLY A 279 -3.98 -3.18 -12.13
CA GLY A 279 -2.53 -3.21 -12.30
C GLY A 279 -2.05 -2.04 -13.17
N ALA A 280 -2.59 -0.86 -12.90
CA ALA A 280 -2.53 0.29 -13.81
C ALA A 280 -2.47 1.63 -13.08
N ILE A 281 -1.93 2.63 -13.78
CA ILE A 281 -2.21 4.03 -13.48
C ILE A 281 -3.36 4.46 -14.39
N LEU A 282 -4.48 4.84 -13.78
CA LEU A 282 -5.64 5.37 -14.48
C LEU A 282 -5.69 6.89 -14.35
N ARG A 283 -6.37 7.56 -15.29
CA ARG A 283 -6.64 9.00 -15.21
C ARG A 283 -8.04 9.36 -15.68
N ALA A 284 -8.53 10.51 -15.23
CA ALA A 284 -9.80 11.08 -15.67
C ALA A 284 -9.75 12.60 -15.71
N ASN A 285 -10.60 13.23 -16.53
CA ASN A 285 -10.73 14.68 -16.53
C ASN A 285 -11.53 15.11 -15.28
N HIS A 286 -10.85 15.76 -14.33
CA HIS A 286 -11.45 16.10 -13.05
C HIS A 286 -12.39 17.33 -13.07
N HIS A 287 -12.53 17.97 -14.24
CA HIS A 287 -13.49 19.04 -14.52
C HIS A 287 -14.70 18.57 -15.33
N ALA A 288 -14.68 17.33 -15.83
CA ALA A 288 -15.81 16.77 -16.55
C ALA A 288 -17.03 16.64 -15.64
N LYS A 289 -18.23 16.87 -16.21
CA LYS A 289 -19.49 16.70 -15.48
C LYS A 289 -19.67 15.26 -14.98
N ASN A 290 -19.23 14.29 -15.79
CA ASN A 290 -19.22 12.87 -15.48
C ASN A 290 -17.77 12.37 -15.61
N PRO A 291 -16.94 12.44 -14.56
CA PRO A 291 -15.53 12.07 -14.64
C PRO A 291 -15.32 10.59 -15.02
N LYS A 292 -16.23 9.70 -14.59
CA LYS A 292 -16.18 8.27 -14.94
C LYS A 292 -16.22 8.02 -16.45
N ASP A 293 -16.92 8.86 -17.22
CA ASP A 293 -17.02 8.74 -18.68
C ASP A 293 -15.71 9.12 -19.39
N THR A 294 -14.73 9.63 -18.65
CA THR A 294 -13.41 10.07 -19.14
C THR A 294 -12.26 9.23 -18.61
N VAL A 295 -12.54 8.12 -17.91
CA VAL A 295 -11.49 7.22 -17.42
C VAL A 295 -10.76 6.59 -18.61
N GLU A 296 -9.43 6.66 -18.57
CA GLU A 296 -8.56 5.95 -19.50
C GLU A 296 -7.28 5.47 -18.80
N PRO A 297 -6.70 4.34 -19.25
CA PRO A 297 -5.41 3.89 -18.75
C PRO A 297 -4.29 4.80 -19.26
N PHE A 298 -3.45 5.25 -18.34
CA PHE A 298 -2.25 6.04 -18.65
C PHE A 298 -1.01 5.15 -18.80
N SER A 299 -0.90 4.11 -17.97
CA SER A 299 0.18 3.11 -17.96
C SER A 299 -0.32 1.84 -17.27
N TRP A 300 0.18 0.65 -17.62
CA TRP A 300 -0.29 -0.61 -17.03
C TRP A 300 0.75 -1.73 -16.98
N GLY A 301 0.34 -2.89 -16.49
CA GLY A 301 1.22 -4.05 -16.34
C GLY A 301 2.05 -3.98 -15.06
N TYR A 302 1.39 -3.55 -13.98
CA TYR A 302 1.89 -3.56 -12.61
C TYR A 302 1.10 -4.59 -11.77
N ARG A 303 1.67 -5.04 -10.65
CA ARG A 303 0.97 -5.67 -9.54
C ARG A 303 0.33 -4.60 -8.65
N ASN A 304 1.15 -3.90 -7.86
CA ASN A 304 0.68 -2.87 -6.95
C ASN A 304 1.46 -1.56 -7.09
N PRO A 305 1.08 -0.65 -8.02
CA PRO A 305 1.79 0.61 -8.26
C PRO A 305 1.51 1.69 -7.21
N TYR A 306 1.68 1.34 -5.92
CA TYR A 306 1.24 2.11 -4.74
C TYR A 306 1.48 3.61 -4.82
N GLY A 307 2.74 4.03 -4.92
CA GLY A 307 3.12 5.43 -4.82
C GLY A 307 3.27 6.07 -6.19
N ILE A 308 2.66 7.25 -6.37
CA ILE A 308 2.79 8.02 -7.62
C ILE A 308 3.08 9.50 -7.36
N ARG A 309 4.04 10.05 -8.11
CA ARG A 309 4.35 11.48 -8.05
C ARG A 309 4.94 11.99 -9.36
N PHE A 310 4.43 13.13 -9.84
CA PHE A 310 5.06 13.82 -10.96
C PHE A 310 6.39 14.45 -10.53
N ALA A 311 7.44 14.16 -11.29
CA ALA A 311 8.71 14.84 -11.14
C ALA A 311 8.59 16.33 -11.52
N PRO A 312 9.47 17.21 -11.01
CA PRO A 312 9.59 18.57 -11.53
C PRO A 312 9.93 18.58 -13.04
N ASP A 313 9.53 19.64 -13.77
CA ASP A 313 9.81 19.74 -15.22
C ASP A 313 11.32 19.85 -15.51
N ASP A 314 12.09 20.46 -14.62
CA ASP A 314 13.55 20.59 -14.72
C ASP A 314 14.34 19.36 -14.21
N HIS A 315 13.63 18.29 -13.83
CA HIS A 315 14.18 17.02 -13.37
C HIS A 315 14.72 16.14 -14.54
N PRO A 316 15.64 15.18 -14.31
CA PRO A 316 16.00 14.15 -15.29
C PRO A 316 14.81 13.37 -15.88
N LEU A 317 13.72 13.22 -15.12
CA LEU A 317 12.46 12.60 -15.58
C LEU A 317 11.52 13.58 -16.34
N ARG A 318 11.90 14.85 -16.50
CA ARG A 318 11.24 15.86 -17.35
C ARG A 318 9.73 15.99 -17.12
N GLY A 319 9.29 16.08 -15.88
CA GLY A 319 7.86 16.17 -15.57
C GLY A 319 7.10 14.84 -15.63
N GLY A 320 7.77 13.71 -15.83
CA GLY A 320 7.16 12.39 -15.93
C GLY A 320 6.62 11.85 -14.60
N LEU A 321 5.72 10.88 -14.68
CA LEU A 321 5.08 10.27 -13.51
C LEU A 321 5.98 9.14 -12.97
N PHE A 322 6.59 9.39 -11.82
CA PHE A 322 7.38 8.38 -11.11
C PHE A 322 6.45 7.47 -10.31
N VAL A 323 6.71 6.16 -10.36
CA VAL A 323 5.88 5.13 -9.73
C VAL A 323 6.75 4.20 -8.90
N THR A 324 6.31 3.91 -7.68
CA THR A 324 6.85 2.85 -6.81
C THR A 324 5.88 1.69 -6.82
N GLU A 325 6.39 0.48 -7.05
CA GLU A 325 5.57 -0.73 -7.21
C GLU A 325 6.05 -1.85 -6.28
N ASN A 326 5.12 -2.47 -5.56
CA ASN A 326 5.41 -3.68 -4.79
C ASN A 326 5.53 -4.91 -5.71
N GLY A 327 6.53 -5.73 -5.46
CA GLY A 327 6.74 -7.04 -6.08
C GLY A 327 5.69 -8.06 -5.65
N GLU A 328 5.72 -9.24 -6.24
CA GLU A 328 4.84 -10.37 -5.93
C GLU A 328 5.25 -11.05 -4.61
N ASP A 329 4.26 -11.53 -3.86
CA ASP A 329 4.52 -12.22 -2.58
C ASP A 329 4.53 -13.75 -2.75
N GLU A 330 5.18 -14.43 -1.79
CA GLU A 330 5.14 -15.89 -1.59
C GLU A 330 3.77 -16.34 -1.04
N ARG A 331 2.73 -16.24 -1.88
CA ARG A 331 1.35 -16.64 -1.55
C ARG A 331 0.44 -16.96 -2.75
N GLY A 332 -0.69 -17.57 -2.44
CA GLY A 332 -1.81 -17.79 -3.36
C GLY A 332 -1.62 -18.98 -4.30
N ALA A 333 -2.29 -18.92 -5.46
CA ALA A 333 -2.27 -19.98 -6.47
C ALA A 333 -1.04 -19.94 -7.40
N ARG A 334 -0.28 -18.85 -7.36
CA ARG A 334 0.94 -18.63 -8.14
C ARG A 334 1.95 -17.88 -7.26
N PRO A 335 2.45 -18.53 -6.20
CA PRO A 335 3.39 -17.90 -5.28
C PRO A 335 4.72 -17.62 -5.97
N THR A 336 5.36 -16.53 -5.55
CA THR A 336 6.59 -16.03 -6.14
C THR A 336 7.51 -15.55 -5.02
N GLU A 337 8.72 -16.10 -4.97
CA GLU A 337 9.75 -15.66 -4.01
C GLU A 337 10.69 -14.64 -4.65
N ASN A 338 11.29 -13.75 -3.87
CA ASN A 338 12.36 -12.84 -4.32
C ASN A 338 11.98 -11.92 -5.50
N ALA A 339 10.69 -11.69 -5.75
CA ALA A 339 10.27 -10.72 -6.74
C ALA A 339 10.63 -9.31 -6.26
N PRO A 340 11.44 -8.55 -7.01
CA PRO A 340 11.84 -7.23 -6.57
C PRO A 340 10.67 -6.25 -6.67
N ASP A 341 10.62 -5.35 -5.71
CA ASP A 341 9.95 -4.07 -5.82
C ASP A 341 10.62 -3.21 -6.90
N ARG A 342 9.89 -2.27 -7.50
CA ARG A 342 10.33 -1.61 -8.74
C ARG A 342 10.04 -0.12 -8.75
N LEU A 343 10.97 0.61 -9.38
CA LEU A 343 10.85 2.04 -9.64
C LEU A 343 10.58 2.25 -11.13
N HIS A 344 9.47 2.90 -11.48
CA HIS A 344 9.03 3.05 -12.87
C HIS A 344 8.87 4.51 -13.29
N LEU A 345 8.84 4.72 -14.60
CA LEU A 345 8.37 5.94 -15.24
C LEU A 345 7.12 5.59 -16.05
N ALA A 346 5.95 6.00 -15.57
CA ALA A 346 4.69 5.78 -16.26
C ALA A 346 4.51 6.83 -17.37
N GLN A 347 4.07 6.37 -18.56
CA GLN A 347 3.87 7.21 -19.73
C GLN A 347 2.91 6.59 -20.74
N GLN A 348 2.33 7.44 -21.59
CA GLN A 348 1.68 6.95 -22.80
C GLN A 348 2.69 6.79 -23.93
N ASN A 349 2.49 5.76 -24.75
CA ASN A 349 3.19 5.59 -26.02
C ASN A 349 2.84 6.74 -26.99
N PRO A 350 3.64 6.96 -28.06
CA PRO A 350 3.37 8.02 -29.04
C PRO A 350 2.01 7.94 -29.74
N ASP A 351 1.38 6.76 -29.78
CA ASP A 351 0.05 6.53 -30.35
C ASP A 351 -1.11 6.76 -29.35
N GLY A 352 -0.79 7.14 -28.11
CA GLY A 352 -1.74 7.37 -27.03
C GLY A 352 -2.12 6.12 -26.22
N SER A 353 -1.64 4.93 -26.59
CA SER A 353 -1.83 3.72 -25.78
C SER A 353 -1.02 3.80 -24.47
N PRO A 354 -1.47 3.17 -23.38
CA PRO A 354 -0.67 3.07 -22.15
C PRO A 354 0.55 2.18 -22.40
N ASP A 355 1.71 2.54 -21.85
CA ASP A 355 2.87 1.65 -21.86
C ASP A 355 2.69 0.45 -20.91
N TYR A 356 3.50 -0.61 -21.05
CA TYR A 356 3.28 -1.90 -20.37
C TYR A 356 4.54 -2.35 -19.62
N HIS A 357 4.42 -2.57 -18.31
CA HIS A 357 5.57 -2.86 -17.45
C HIS A 357 5.84 -4.35 -17.20
N GLY A 358 5.08 -5.24 -17.84
CA GLY A 358 5.44 -6.66 -17.96
C GLY A 358 4.74 -7.60 -16.96
N TRP A 359 4.07 -7.09 -15.94
CA TRP A 359 3.24 -7.93 -15.08
C TRP A 359 2.10 -8.59 -15.87
N PRO A 360 1.77 -9.88 -15.64
CA PRO A 360 2.21 -10.74 -14.52
C PRO A 360 3.40 -11.66 -14.80
N ASP A 361 4.10 -11.53 -15.93
CA ASP A 361 5.12 -12.49 -16.37
C ASP A 361 6.55 -11.96 -16.38
N ARG A 362 6.74 -10.71 -15.95
CA ARG A 362 8.04 -10.06 -15.80
C ARG A 362 8.18 -9.53 -14.37
N PHE A 363 9.19 -10.03 -13.65
CA PHE A 363 9.51 -9.57 -12.30
C PHE A 363 10.83 -8.80 -12.37
N GLY A 364 10.72 -7.47 -12.29
CA GLY A 364 11.83 -6.57 -12.56
C GLY A 364 12.43 -6.75 -13.97
N PHE A 365 13.71 -7.10 -14.05
CA PHE A 365 14.39 -7.29 -15.34
C PHE A 365 14.30 -8.72 -15.88
N LEU A 366 13.63 -9.62 -15.19
CA LEU A 366 13.68 -11.05 -15.50
C LEU A 366 12.29 -11.62 -15.77
N ASP A 367 12.29 -12.64 -16.61
CA ASP A 367 11.09 -13.43 -16.90
C ASP A 367 10.66 -14.22 -15.65
N SER A 368 9.35 -14.38 -15.42
CA SER A 368 8.84 -15.06 -14.21
C SER A 368 9.40 -16.47 -14.03
N THR A 369 9.80 -17.14 -15.11
CA THR A 369 10.31 -18.53 -15.06
C THR A 369 11.75 -18.66 -14.55
N GLN A 370 12.43 -17.55 -14.22
CA GLN A 370 13.79 -17.63 -13.69
C GLN A 370 13.82 -18.30 -12.32
N ALA A 371 14.81 -19.15 -12.09
CA ALA A 371 14.88 -20.00 -10.90
C ALA A 371 14.97 -19.24 -9.56
N MET A 372 15.36 -17.97 -9.57
CA MET A 372 15.36 -17.13 -8.37
C MET A 372 13.96 -16.79 -7.86
N PHE A 373 12.96 -16.90 -8.72
CA PHE A 373 11.55 -16.67 -8.37
C PHE A 373 10.83 -17.93 -7.94
N ASN A 374 11.54 -19.06 -7.88
CA ASN A 374 10.93 -20.32 -7.49
C ASN A 374 10.38 -20.22 -6.07
N PRO A 375 9.09 -20.52 -5.86
CA PRO A 375 8.49 -20.44 -4.55
C PRO A 375 9.09 -21.49 -3.59
N THR A 376 9.18 -21.14 -2.32
CA THR A 376 9.74 -21.98 -1.25
C THR A 376 8.70 -22.54 -0.28
N GLY A 377 7.47 -22.05 -0.35
CA GLY A 377 6.33 -22.49 0.43
C GLY A 377 6.13 -21.68 1.71
N GLY A 378 4.96 -21.07 1.85
CA GLY A 378 4.53 -20.28 3.00
C GLY A 378 3.08 -20.53 3.44
N PRO A 379 2.69 -20.08 4.64
CA PRO A 379 1.31 -20.10 5.14
C PRO A 379 0.35 -19.22 4.33
N GLY A 380 0.82 -18.44 3.36
CA GLY A 380 -0.01 -17.71 2.40
C GLY A 380 -0.43 -18.55 1.19
N ASP A 381 0.18 -19.72 0.96
CA ASP A 381 -0.04 -20.48 -0.27
C ASP A 381 -1.33 -21.30 -0.24
N ASP A 382 -2.00 -21.36 -1.39
CA ASP A 382 -3.23 -22.11 -1.55
C ASP A 382 -3.03 -23.62 -1.32
N LEU A 383 -1.87 -24.16 -1.71
CA LEU A 383 -1.53 -25.58 -1.51
C LEU A 383 -1.07 -25.90 -0.08
N CYS A 384 -0.82 -24.88 0.74
CA CYS A 384 -0.34 -25.02 2.12
C CYS A 384 -1.40 -24.71 3.16
N ASN A 385 -2.62 -24.40 2.73
CA ASN A 385 -3.76 -24.09 3.58
C ASN A 385 -4.93 -25.08 3.41
N PRO A 386 -5.90 -25.12 4.34
CA PRO A 386 -7.10 -25.91 4.17
C PRO A 386 -7.85 -25.56 2.86
N PRO A 387 -8.41 -26.54 2.13
CA PRO A 387 -8.50 -27.96 2.47
C PRO A 387 -7.27 -28.79 2.08
N ALA A 388 -6.31 -28.23 1.33
CA ALA A 388 -5.13 -28.97 0.87
C ALA A 388 -4.26 -29.42 2.06
N MET A 389 -4.14 -28.57 3.07
CA MET A 389 -3.36 -28.81 4.28
C MET A 389 -4.10 -28.29 5.52
N PRO A 390 -4.91 -29.14 6.19
CA PRO A 390 -5.71 -28.73 7.35
C PRO A 390 -4.89 -28.19 8.53
N VAL A 391 -3.64 -28.64 8.67
CA VAL A 391 -2.68 -28.16 9.66
C VAL A 391 -1.39 -27.86 8.91
N PHE A 392 -0.93 -26.61 8.94
CA PHE A 392 0.26 -26.17 8.24
C PHE A 392 1.48 -27.02 8.64
N ASN A 393 2.20 -27.50 7.63
CA ASN A 393 3.45 -28.23 7.77
C ASN A 393 4.43 -27.72 6.70
N ALA A 394 5.46 -26.99 7.12
CA ALA A 394 6.41 -26.36 6.22
C ALA A 394 7.08 -27.33 5.23
N ALA A 395 7.41 -28.56 5.66
CA ALA A 395 8.06 -29.55 4.81
C ALA A 395 7.10 -30.10 3.74
N ALA A 396 5.86 -30.42 4.12
CA ALA A 396 4.83 -30.84 3.18
C ALA A 396 4.44 -29.71 2.22
N CYS A 397 4.38 -28.47 2.73
CA CYS A 397 4.08 -27.27 1.96
C CYS A 397 5.11 -27.09 0.85
N ARG A 398 6.39 -27.02 1.23
CA ARG A 398 7.51 -26.92 0.28
C ARG A 398 7.49 -28.03 -0.78
N ALA A 399 7.19 -29.27 -0.39
CA ALA A 399 7.12 -30.39 -1.32
C ALA A 399 5.95 -30.24 -2.33
N ALA A 400 4.78 -29.77 -1.90
CA ALA A 400 3.64 -29.52 -2.76
C ALA A 400 3.91 -28.38 -3.75
N ILE A 401 4.43 -27.25 -3.25
CA ILE A 401 4.75 -26.05 -4.03
C ILE A 401 5.84 -26.32 -5.05
N THR A 402 6.94 -26.98 -4.64
CA THR A 402 8.02 -27.36 -5.56
C THR A 402 7.52 -28.26 -6.70
N ALA A 403 6.52 -29.10 -6.45
CA ALA A 403 5.97 -30.00 -7.47
C ALA A 403 4.98 -29.30 -8.43
N ALA A 404 4.28 -28.27 -7.97
CA ALA A 404 3.19 -27.63 -8.72
C ALA A 404 3.61 -26.33 -9.43
N ASP A 405 4.48 -25.55 -8.80
CA ASP A 405 4.67 -24.13 -9.09
C ASP A 405 6.14 -23.74 -9.38
N VAL A 406 7.04 -24.74 -9.50
CA VAL A 406 8.42 -24.52 -9.95
C VAL A 406 8.60 -24.98 -11.41
N PRO A 407 9.04 -24.09 -12.33
CA PRO A 407 9.21 -22.65 -12.15
C PRO A 407 7.86 -21.90 -12.13
N VAL A 408 7.86 -20.62 -11.76
CA VAL A 408 6.67 -19.76 -11.83
C VAL A 408 6.26 -19.57 -13.29
N ARG A 409 5.25 -20.35 -13.71
CA ARG A 409 4.79 -20.45 -15.11
C ARG A 409 4.11 -19.17 -15.58
N HIS A 410 4.18 -18.90 -16.88
CA HIS A 410 3.54 -17.73 -17.49
C HIS A 410 2.01 -17.79 -17.44
N VAL A 411 1.40 -16.64 -17.20
CA VAL A 411 -0.04 -16.41 -17.35
C VAL A 411 -0.39 -16.08 -18.81
N LEU A 412 0.44 -15.29 -19.48
CA LEU A 412 0.27 -14.84 -20.87
C LEU A 412 1.04 -15.76 -21.83
N ALA A 413 0.53 -15.92 -23.05
CA ALA A 413 1.25 -16.63 -24.11
C ALA A 413 2.46 -15.83 -24.61
N PHE A 414 2.35 -14.50 -24.59
CA PHE A 414 3.37 -13.52 -24.93
C PHE A 414 2.95 -12.14 -24.40
N PRO A 415 3.89 -11.21 -24.16
CA PRO A 415 3.57 -9.83 -23.82
C PRO A 415 2.67 -9.17 -24.90
N PRO A 416 1.59 -8.47 -24.52
CA PRO A 416 0.68 -7.81 -25.48
C PRO A 416 1.35 -6.67 -26.25
N GLN A 417 2.41 -6.09 -25.68
CA GLN A 417 3.25 -5.07 -26.31
C GLN A 417 4.68 -5.13 -25.76
N ALA A 418 5.56 -4.24 -26.23
CA ALA A 418 6.92 -4.14 -25.72
C ALA A 418 6.91 -3.75 -24.23
N ILE A 419 7.76 -4.43 -23.45
CA ILE A 419 7.87 -4.18 -22.01
C ILE A 419 8.72 -2.92 -21.76
N THR A 420 8.13 -1.93 -21.09
CA THR A 420 8.85 -0.79 -20.51
C THR A 420 9.60 -1.26 -19.27
N ALA A 421 10.93 -1.28 -19.34
CA ALA A 421 11.78 -1.66 -18.22
C ALA A 421 11.63 -0.69 -17.03
N ALA A 422 11.74 -1.22 -15.81
CA ALA A 422 11.91 -0.43 -14.61
C ALA A 422 13.17 0.46 -14.69
N LEU A 423 13.16 1.61 -14.03
CA LEU A 423 14.31 2.49 -13.86
C LEU A 423 15.35 1.88 -12.91
N ALA A 424 14.87 1.19 -11.87
CA ALA A 424 15.69 0.46 -10.91
C ALA A 424 14.84 -0.59 -10.19
N LEU A 425 15.52 -1.49 -9.50
CA LEU A 425 14.93 -2.54 -8.68
C LEU A 425 15.31 -2.31 -7.23
N GLU A 426 14.37 -2.58 -6.35
CA GLU A 426 14.56 -2.72 -4.92
C GLU A 426 14.84 -4.20 -4.57
N PRO A 427 15.36 -4.49 -3.38
CA PRO A 427 15.26 -5.82 -2.81
C PRO A 427 13.78 -6.25 -2.74
N ALA A 428 13.51 -7.56 -2.86
CA ALA A 428 12.19 -8.12 -2.61
C ALA A 428 11.71 -7.85 -1.18
N ASP A 429 10.39 -7.83 -1.01
CA ASP A 429 9.67 -7.74 0.27
C ASP A 429 9.89 -6.44 1.08
N VAL A 430 10.56 -5.43 0.51
CA VAL A 430 10.73 -4.12 1.19
C VAL A 430 9.45 -3.28 1.19
N ALA A 431 8.49 -3.62 0.32
CA ALA A 431 7.22 -2.93 0.13
C ALA A 431 7.41 -1.40 -0.03
N ILE A 432 8.05 -0.97 -1.12
CA ILE A 432 8.22 0.44 -1.46
C ILE A 432 6.89 1.07 -1.89
N VAL A 433 6.55 2.16 -1.23
CA VAL A 433 5.20 2.74 -1.21
C VAL A 433 5.29 4.24 -1.46
N GLY A 434 4.59 5.08 -0.68
CA GLY A 434 4.45 6.50 -0.99
C GLY A 434 5.76 7.25 -1.16
N VAL A 435 5.78 8.16 -2.15
CA VAL A 435 6.97 8.90 -2.58
C VAL A 435 6.67 10.39 -2.77
N ASP A 436 7.68 11.24 -2.53
CA ASP A 436 7.65 12.65 -2.91
C ASP A 436 9.04 13.18 -3.32
N PHE A 437 9.05 14.21 -4.16
CA PHE A 437 10.28 14.86 -4.61
C PHE A 437 10.73 15.92 -3.62
N VAL A 438 12.04 15.91 -3.34
CA VAL A 438 12.71 16.76 -2.37
C VAL A 438 12.73 18.22 -2.84
N PRO A 439 12.24 19.19 -2.03
CA PRO A 439 12.38 20.61 -2.32
C PRO A 439 13.85 21.06 -2.16
N ASP A 440 14.25 22.06 -2.95
CA ASP A 440 15.63 22.57 -2.98
C ASP A 440 16.19 22.95 -1.59
N SER A 441 15.34 23.47 -0.71
CA SER A 441 15.71 23.88 0.66
C SER A 441 16.11 22.70 1.55
N PHE A 442 15.57 21.51 1.28
CA PHE A 442 15.87 20.28 2.01
C PHE A 442 17.18 19.61 1.54
N VAL A 443 17.74 20.04 0.40
CA VAL A 443 19.00 19.51 -0.15
C VAL A 443 20.16 19.77 0.81
N HIS A 444 20.70 18.70 1.39
CA HIS A 444 21.87 18.72 2.28
C HIS A 444 22.50 17.31 2.38
N GLY A 445 23.82 17.25 2.62
CA GLY A 445 24.54 16.00 2.82
C GLY A 445 24.39 15.04 1.62
N PRO A 446 23.84 13.83 1.82
CA PRO A 446 23.67 12.85 0.73
C PRO A 446 22.50 13.17 -0.21
N VAL A 447 21.57 14.04 0.19
CA VAL A 447 20.40 14.40 -0.62
C VAL A 447 20.83 15.35 -1.73
N ARG A 448 20.54 14.99 -2.98
CA ARG A 448 20.85 15.81 -4.16
C ARG A 448 19.63 16.57 -4.64
N ARG A 449 19.86 17.63 -5.43
CA ARG A 449 18.78 18.38 -6.08
C ARG A 449 17.97 17.45 -6.97
N GLY A 450 16.65 17.51 -6.84
CA GLY A 450 15.73 16.64 -7.58
C GLY A 450 15.63 15.22 -7.03
N ALA A 451 16.25 14.90 -5.89
CA ALA A 451 16.05 13.60 -5.27
C ALA A 451 14.57 13.34 -4.91
N ALA A 452 14.23 12.08 -4.70
CA ALA A 452 12.96 11.66 -4.10
C ALA A 452 13.23 10.92 -2.78
N LEU A 453 12.26 10.98 -1.86
CA LEU A 453 12.21 10.12 -0.68
C LEU A 453 10.97 9.23 -0.79
N ALA A 454 11.14 7.93 -0.51
CA ALA A 454 10.05 6.95 -0.55
C ALA A 454 10.02 6.13 0.74
N GLY A 455 8.82 5.85 1.25
CA GLY A 455 8.63 4.89 2.33
C GLY A 455 8.84 3.46 1.84
N ARG A 456 9.43 2.62 2.69
CA ARG A 456 9.50 1.16 2.52
C ARG A 456 8.78 0.53 3.70
N GLU A 457 7.54 0.12 3.49
CA GLU A 457 6.64 -0.37 4.54
C GLU A 457 7.23 -1.58 5.27
N GLY A 458 8.01 -2.39 4.56
CA GLY A 458 8.60 -3.66 4.99
C GLY A 458 7.63 -4.84 4.92
N ASP A 459 8.17 -6.05 4.99
CA ASP A 459 7.45 -7.28 4.72
C ASP A 459 6.29 -7.52 5.71
N PHE A 460 5.27 -8.24 5.24
CA PHE A 460 4.20 -8.83 6.03
C PHE A 460 4.50 -10.30 6.41
N GLY A 461 5.76 -10.72 6.32
CA GLY A 461 6.24 -12.04 6.71
C GLY A 461 5.77 -13.16 5.78
N PHE A 462 5.56 -12.90 4.49
CA PHE A 462 5.20 -13.98 3.54
C PHE A 462 6.39 -14.85 3.18
N ALA A 463 7.59 -14.28 3.18
CA ALA A 463 8.85 -14.96 2.94
C ALA A 463 9.81 -14.68 4.10
N ALA A 464 11.07 -15.14 3.96
CA ALA A 464 12.12 -14.76 4.88
C ALA A 464 12.61 -13.35 4.57
N ALA A 465 13.10 -12.66 5.59
CA ALA A 465 13.64 -11.32 5.47
C ALA A 465 14.74 -11.22 4.41
N ASN A 466 14.76 -10.08 3.72
CA ASN A 466 15.76 -9.79 2.72
C ASN A 466 16.83 -8.83 3.25
N GLY A 467 18.10 -9.06 2.90
CA GLY A 467 19.23 -8.22 3.31
C GLY A 467 19.90 -8.63 4.63
N ASN A 468 21.05 -8.02 4.90
CA ASN A 468 21.72 -8.08 6.21
C ASN A 468 22.54 -6.79 6.43
N PRO A 469 22.06 -5.81 7.22
CA PRO A 469 20.80 -5.84 7.99
C PRO A 469 19.56 -5.92 7.09
N GLU A 470 18.42 -6.29 7.67
CA GLU A 470 17.13 -6.38 6.98
C GLU A 470 16.79 -5.08 6.22
N GLU A 471 16.11 -5.21 5.09
CA GLU A 471 15.66 -4.13 4.23
C GLU A 471 14.15 -3.94 4.36
N GLY A 472 13.70 -2.70 4.53
CA GLY A 472 12.30 -2.38 4.84
C GLY A 472 12.20 -1.53 6.09
N HIS A 473 10.97 -1.19 6.49
CA HIS A 473 10.64 -0.43 7.71
C HIS A 473 11.41 0.91 7.84
N ASP A 474 11.65 1.57 6.71
CA ASP A 474 12.51 2.75 6.64
C ASP A 474 12.12 3.72 5.50
N ILE A 475 12.88 4.81 5.37
CA ILE A 475 12.78 5.74 4.24
C ILE A 475 14.01 5.56 3.35
N GLN A 476 13.78 5.40 2.06
CA GLN A 476 14.82 5.40 1.04
C GLN A 476 14.99 6.80 0.42
N LEU A 477 16.23 7.17 0.14
CA LEU A 477 16.63 8.28 -0.72
C LEU A 477 16.98 7.78 -2.11
N ILE A 478 16.34 8.38 -3.10
CA ILE A 478 16.53 8.11 -4.53
C ILE A 478 17.14 9.36 -5.15
N ASN A 479 18.43 9.32 -5.47
CA ASN A 479 19.12 10.40 -6.16
C ASN A 479 19.13 10.15 -7.67
N PHE A 480 18.87 11.20 -8.46
CA PHE A 480 18.89 11.14 -9.93
C PHE A 480 20.09 11.90 -10.49
N LYS A 481 20.68 11.37 -11.56
CA LYS A 481 21.79 12.00 -12.31
C LYS A 481 21.52 11.97 -13.80
N ASP A 482 22.02 12.98 -14.53
CA ASP A 482 22.07 13.00 -16.00
C ASP A 482 23.43 12.50 -16.52
N PRO A 483 23.50 11.58 -17.52
CA PRO A 483 22.36 10.86 -18.13
C PRO A 483 21.65 9.95 -17.11
N LEU A 484 20.34 9.72 -17.30
CA LEU A 484 19.44 9.13 -16.31
C LEU A 484 20.05 7.90 -15.62
N GLN A 485 20.39 8.07 -14.34
CA GLN A 485 20.88 7.05 -13.43
C GLN A 485 20.28 7.31 -12.06
N LEU A 486 19.89 6.23 -11.38
CA LEU A 486 19.38 6.27 -10.01
C LEU A 486 20.48 5.78 -9.05
N GLN A 487 20.60 6.44 -7.91
CA GLN A 487 21.39 5.99 -6.78
C GLN A 487 20.47 5.85 -5.57
N LEU A 488 20.34 4.63 -5.09
CA LEU A 488 19.46 4.22 -3.99
C LEU A 488 20.27 4.11 -2.71
N GLN A 489 19.74 4.64 -1.62
CA GLN A 489 20.35 4.51 -0.30
C GLN A 489 19.31 4.75 0.80
N ARG A 490 19.51 4.13 1.95
CA ARG A 490 18.72 4.40 3.15
C ARG A 490 18.88 5.86 3.60
N PHE A 491 17.78 6.48 4.03
CA PHE A 491 17.73 7.86 4.51
C PHE A 491 17.34 7.95 5.97
N ALA A 492 16.21 7.38 6.39
CA ALA A 492 15.78 7.43 7.79
C ALA A 492 15.37 6.04 8.24
N TYR A 493 15.95 5.54 9.32
CA TYR A 493 15.80 4.14 9.72
C TYR A 493 16.07 3.95 11.20
N ASN A 494 15.49 2.91 11.79
CA ASN A 494 15.74 2.59 13.19
C ASN A 494 17.16 2.07 13.42
N SER A 495 17.70 2.33 14.61
CA SER A 495 19.02 1.85 15.04
C SER A 495 19.17 0.33 15.04
N THR A 496 18.06 -0.39 15.13
CA THR A 496 17.96 -1.86 15.03
C THR A 496 17.79 -2.37 13.60
N PHE A 497 17.51 -1.48 12.63
CA PHE A 497 17.02 -1.80 11.28
C PHE A 497 15.68 -2.53 11.24
N GLU A 498 14.97 -2.54 12.37
CA GLU A 498 13.73 -3.27 12.54
C GLU A 498 12.57 -2.42 13.01
N GLN A 499 11.35 -2.97 12.93
CA GLN A 499 10.13 -2.36 13.46
C GLN A 499 10.29 -2.00 14.95
N ALA A 500 9.83 -0.81 15.33
CA ALA A 500 10.03 -0.29 16.68
C ALA A 500 9.35 -1.11 17.77
N PHE A 501 8.19 -1.72 17.50
CA PHE A 501 7.52 -2.58 18.47
C PHE A 501 8.27 -3.90 18.73
N VAL A 502 8.98 -4.41 17.72
CA VAL A 502 9.81 -5.61 17.81
C VAL A 502 11.09 -5.29 18.59
N GLY A 503 11.82 -4.26 18.15
CA GLY A 503 13.04 -3.79 18.82
C GLY A 503 12.80 -3.18 20.20
N ARG A 504 11.54 -2.86 20.54
CA ARG A 504 11.11 -2.14 21.76
C ARG A 504 11.85 -0.80 21.92
N ILE A 505 11.89 -0.03 20.84
CA ILE A 505 12.61 1.25 20.70
C ILE A 505 11.66 2.40 20.35
N HIS A 506 12.17 3.63 20.35
CA HIS A 506 11.44 4.85 20.03
C HIS A 506 11.60 5.22 18.55
N GLY A 507 10.93 4.49 17.65
CA GLY A 507 11.15 4.64 16.21
C GLY A 507 9.99 4.20 15.30
N ILE A 508 10.33 3.96 14.03
CA ILE A 508 9.43 3.66 12.93
C ILE A 508 8.88 2.22 13.03
N ASN A 509 7.62 1.98 12.67
CA ASN A 509 7.10 0.64 12.43
C ASN A 509 6.91 0.36 10.94
N ARG A 510 5.89 0.98 10.31
CA ARG A 510 5.49 0.72 8.92
C ARG A 510 5.27 2.03 8.17
N PRO A 511 6.32 2.61 7.55
CA PRO A 511 6.21 3.86 6.83
C PRO A 511 5.52 3.64 5.47
N VAL A 512 4.31 4.18 5.31
CA VAL A 512 3.45 3.93 4.14
C VAL A 512 3.36 5.11 3.18
N ASP A 513 3.61 6.32 3.66
CA ASP A 513 3.67 7.51 2.81
C ASP A 513 4.66 8.55 3.33
N LEU A 514 5.11 9.42 2.44
CA LEU A 514 5.93 10.57 2.77
C LEU A 514 5.59 11.72 1.83
N LYS A 515 5.29 12.90 2.40
CA LYS A 515 5.07 14.14 1.64
C LYS A 515 5.82 15.31 2.24
N PHE A 516 6.26 16.23 1.39
CA PHE A 516 6.83 17.50 1.85
C PHE A 516 5.73 18.51 2.15
N GLY A 517 5.80 19.11 3.34
CA GLY A 517 4.88 20.15 3.78
C GLY A 517 5.24 21.54 3.22
N PRO A 518 4.37 22.54 3.41
CA PRO A 518 4.64 23.93 2.98
C PRO A 518 5.84 24.58 3.67
N ASP A 519 6.35 23.97 4.74
CA ASP A 519 7.54 24.37 5.48
C ASP A 519 8.81 23.60 5.05
N ASP A 520 8.73 22.88 3.92
CA ASP A 520 9.79 22.09 3.30
C ASP A 520 10.34 20.95 4.19
N CYS A 521 9.64 20.57 5.26
CA CYS A 521 9.95 19.36 6.02
C CYS A 521 9.24 18.14 5.41
N ALA A 522 9.86 16.97 5.54
CA ALA A 522 9.23 15.70 5.19
C ALA A 522 8.33 15.23 6.33
N TYR A 523 7.10 14.84 6.00
CA TYR A 523 6.15 14.22 6.91
C TYR A 523 6.01 12.76 6.53
N LEU A 524 6.60 11.88 7.35
CA LEU A 524 6.53 10.43 7.20
C LEU A 524 5.28 9.92 7.92
N VAL A 525 4.44 9.21 7.18
CA VAL A 525 3.24 8.56 7.70
C VAL A 525 3.59 7.13 8.05
N ASP A 526 3.60 6.83 9.33
CA ASP A 526 3.86 5.51 9.89
C ASP A 526 2.54 4.89 10.36
N TYR A 527 2.13 3.84 9.66
CA TYR A 527 0.89 3.11 9.87
C TYR A 527 0.75 2.60 11.31
N GLY A 528 1.88 2.31 11.97
CA GLY A 528 1.95 1.77 13.31
C GLY A 528 2.29 0.28 13.33
N ALA A 529 2.06 -0.34 14.48
CA ALA A 529 2.42 -1.74 14.71
C ALA A 529 1.40 -2.68 14.07
N VAL A 530 1.93 -3.70 13.38
CA VAL A 530 1.15 -4.82 12.82
C VAL A 530 1.88 -6.11 13.16
N ARG A 531 1.15 -7.09 13.70
CA ARG A 531 1.68 -8.43 13.88
C ARG A 531 1.42 -9.29 12.65
N ASP A 532 2.46 -9.90 12.12
CA ASP A 532 2.43 -10.58 10.83
C ASP A 532 2.69 -12.10 10.95
N PHE A 533 3.00 -12.79 9.85
CA PHE A 533 3.25 -14.24 9.85
C PHE A 533 4.53 -14.67 10.57
N GLY A 534 5.46 -13.73 10.78
CA GLY A 534 6.72 -13.90 11.49
C GLY A 534 7.75 -14.73 10.76
N GLN A 535 7.70 -14.78 9.42
CA GLN A 535 8.73 -15.46 8.62
C GLN A 535 9.95 -14.57 8.40
N SER A 536 9.75 -13.25 8.29
CA SER A 536 10.83 -12.27 8.24
C SER A 536 11.43 -12.05 9.63
N ASP A 537 10.60 -11.70 10.62
CA ASP A 537 11.00 -11.65 12.03
C ASP A 537 10.04 -12.49 12.92
N PRO A 538 10.51 -13.55 13.60
CA PRO A 538 9.68 -14.32 14.53
C PRO A 538 9.01 -13.51 15.64
N ASP A 539 9.57 -12.38 16.06
CA ASP A 539 9.03 -11.52 17.13
C ASP A 539 7.89 -10.61 16.64
N SER A 540 7.76 -10.39 15.32
CA SER A 540 6.63 -9.68 14.70
C SER A 540 5.37 -10.55 14.64
N LYS A 541 5.48 -11.86 14.84
CA LYS A 541 4.39 -12.82 14.66
C LYS A 541 3.14 -12.53 15.51
N PHE A 542 1.94 -12.74 14.98
CA PHE A 542 0.71 -12.81 15.81
C PHE A 542 0.79 -13.96 16.83
N GLN A 543 0.32 -13.70 18.05
CA GLN A 543 0.51 -14.60 19.19
C GLN A 543 -0.52 -15.73 19.23
N VAL A 544 -1.74 -15.48 18.78
CA VAL A 544 -2.84 -16.44 18.77
C VAL A 544 -3.14 -16.86 17.34
N ALA A 545 -3.05 -18.16 17.06
CA ALA A 545 -3.15 -18.67 15.69
C ALA A 545 -4.46 -18.28 14.96
N GLY A 546 -5.56 -18.12 15.70
CA GLY A 546 -6.87 -17.74 15.14
C GLY A 546 -7.07 -16.24 14.96
N ASP A 547 -6.14 -15.40 15.44
CA ASP A 547 -6.25 -13.95 15.40
C ASP A 547 -5.62 -13.39 14.11
N GLY A 548 -4.69 -14.12 13.48
CA GLY A 548 -4.06 -13.73 12.23
C GLY A 548 -4.92 -13.91 10.97
N PRO A 549 -4.41 -13.48 9.80
CA PRO A 549 -3.10 -12.82 9.62
C PRO A 549 -3.20 -11.28 9.71
N LEU A 550 -2.06 -10.62 9.97
CA LEU A 550 -1.91 -9.16 9.94
C LEU A 550 -2.81 -8.41 10.95
N VAL A 551 -2.53 -8.60 12.24
CA VAL A 551 -3.25 -7.96 13.35
C VAL A 551 -2.80 -6.50 13.48
N GLN A 552 -3.72 -5.56 13.28
CA GLN A 552 -3.46 -4.13 13.44
C GLN A 552 -3.60 -3.71 14.90
N PHE A 553 -2.85 -2.68 15.30
CA PHE A 553 -2.93 -2.09 16.64
C PHE A 553 -3.28 -0.61 16.56
N PRO A 554 -4.58 -0.26 16.58
CA PRO A 554 -4.97 1.14 16.60
C PRO A 554 -4.39 1.90 17.80
N GLY A 555 -4.05 3.18 17.57
CA GLY A 555 -3.40 4.02 18.56
C GLY A 555 -1.88 3.89 18.55
N THR A 556 -1.30 3.17 17.59
CA THR A 556 0.16 3.02 17.43
C THR A 556 0.72 3.75 16.20
N GLY A 557 -0.13 4.38 15.40
CA GLY A 557 0.28 5.19 14.25
C GLY A 557 0.94 6.51 14.66
N VAL A 558 1.89 6.95 13.85
CA VAL A 558 2.69 8.16 14.08
C VAL A 558 2.86 8.92 12.77
N VAL A 559 2.80 10.25 12.82
CA VAL A 559 3.35 11.09 11.76
C VAL A 559 4.66 11.67 12.28
N TRP A 560 5.77 11.29 11.66
CA TRP A 560 7.09 11.82 11.97
C TRP A 560 7.38 13.02 11.08
N LYS A 561 8.07 14.03 11.63
CA LYS A 561 8.52 15.20 10.90
C LYS A 561 10.03 15.24 10.87
N ILE A 562 10.58 15.15 9.66
CA ILE A 562 12.02 15.25 9.39
C ILE A 562 12.29 16.61 8.74
N CYS A 563 13.12 17.41 9.40
CA CYS A 563 13.50 18.73 8.93
C CYS A 563 15.01 18.83 8.78
N ARG A 564 15.46 19.64 7.84
CA ARG A 564 16.84 20.11 7.81
C ARG A 564 17.12 20.95 9.06
N THR A 565 18.28 20.75 9.68
CA THR A 565 18.71 21.59 10.80
C THR A 565 19.09 22.99 10.32
N ALA A 566 18.72 24.02 11.07
CA ALA A 566 19.14 25.38 10.77
C ALA A 566 20.64 25.55 11.06
N GLY A 567 21.46 25.47 10.01
CA GLY A 567 22.85 25.93 10.00
C GLY A 567 23.93 24.89 10.31
N HIS A 568 24.65 24.51 9.25
CA HIS A 568 26.07 24.87 9.09
C HIS A 568 26.27 25.48 7.71
#